data_AF-A0A1H9WPG3-F1
#
_entry.id   AF-A0A1H9WPG3-F1
#
_cell.length_a   1.000
_cell.length_b   1.000
_cell.length_c   1.000
_cell.angle_alpha   90.00
_cell.angle_beta   90.00
_cell.angle_gamma   90.00
#
_symmetry.space_group_name_H-M   'P 1'
#
loop_
_entity.id
_entity.type
_entity.pdbx_description
1 polymer ?
#
loop_
_entity_poly.entity_id
_entity_poly.type
_entity_poly.pdbx_seq_one_letter_code
_entity_poly.pdbx_strand_id
1 'polypeptide(L)'
;MKSIYIKFLVATLILLVLVGCSNIEESISKEEAQQLVIEKHTNSNDTPVIQTTEIKNNAYYIQWENTNNKESGIDKVTKDGEIEMIEAQIE
;
A
#
# COMPACT_ATOMS: atom_id res chain seq x y z
N MET A 1 4.05 33.68 33.73
CA MET A 1 3.50 32.32 33.93
C MET A 1 2.51 31.91 32.84
N LYS A 2 1.38 32.58 32.60
CA LYS A 2 0.40 32.20 31.54
C LYS A 2 1.00 31.99 30.13
N SER A 3 1.94 32.84 29.71
CA SER A 3 2.61 32.74 28.40
C SER A 3 3.50 31.49 28.24
N ILE A 4 4.09 30.97 29.33
CA ILE A 4 4.94 29.77 29.25
C ILE A 4 4.11 28.50 29.05
N TYR A 5 2.92 28.45 29.65
CA TYR A 5 1.96 27.35 29.45
C TYR A 5 1.40 27.32 28.03
N ILE A 6 1.16 28.49 27.42
CA ILE A 6 0.71 28.59 26.02
C ILE A 6 1.80 28.08 25.07
N LYS A 7 3.06 28.46 25.30
CA LYS A 7 4.20 27.95 24.51
C LYS A 7 4.38 26.44 24.65
N PHE A 8 4.22 25.91 25.86
CA PHE A 8 4.24 24.47 26.11
C PHE A 8 3.10 23.76 25.37
N LEU A 9 1.88 24.27 25.45
CA LEU A 9 0.70 23.67 24.81
C LEU A 9 0.82 23.64 23.28
N VAL A 10 1.35 24.71 22.67
CA VAL A 10 1.60 24.75 21.23
C VAL A 10 2.69 23.77 20.82
N ALA A 11 3.76 23.64 21.61
CA ALA A 11 4.82 22.66 21.35
C ALA A 11 4.31 21.21 21.44
N THR A 12 3.45 20.89 22.42
CA THR A 12 2.83 19.57 22.56
C THR A 12 1.87 19.27 21.40
N LEU A 13 1.13 20.27 20.92
CA LEU A 13 0.23 20.10 19.78
C LEU A 13 0.99 19.80 18.48
N ILE A 14 2.16 20.44 18.27
CA ILE A 14 3.02 20.19 17.11
C ILE A 14 3.64 18.77 17.15
N LEU A 15 4.00 18.28 18.34
CA LEU A 15 4.51 16.91 18.54
C LEU A 15 3.47 15.83 18.18
N LEU A 16 2.18 16.10 18.42
CA LEU A 16 1.09 15.18 18.07
C LEU A 16 0.84 15.06 16.56
N VAL A 17 1.28 16.03 15.74
CA VAL A 17 1.13 15.98 14.28
C VAL A 17 2.31 15.26 13.59
N LEU A 18 3.40 15.02 14.32
CA LEU A 18 4.63 14.39 13.80
C LEU A 18 4.63 12.86 13.92
N VAL A 19 3.67 12.24 14.61
CA VAL A 19 3.40 10.80 14.54
C VAL A 19 2.65 10.49 13.24
N GLY A 20 3.36 10.57 12.11
CA GLY A 20 2.85 10.22 10.79
C GLY A 20 2.50 8.74 10.70
N CYS A 21 1.32 8.44 10.17
CA CYS A 21 0.85 7.07 9.93
C CYS A 21 1.61 6.41 8.78
N SER A 22 2.23 5.27 9.06
CA SER A 22 2.55 4.26 8.05
C SER A 22 2.92 2.99 8.78
N ASN A 23 2.07 1.95 8.76
CA ASN A 23 2.45 0.61 9.24
C ASN A 23 1.59 -0.50 8.59
N ILE A 24 2.24 -1.64 8.39
CA ILE A 24 1.70 -2.99 8.46
C ILE A 24 2.53 -3.64 9.57
N GLU A 25 1.96 -3.93 10.74
CA GLU A 25 2.69 -4.44 11.94
C GLU A 25 2.70 -5.98 12.02
N GLU A 26 2.71 -6.63 10.85
CA GLU A 26 2.60 -8.06 10.50
C GLU A 26 1.20 -8.71 10.48
N SER A 27 0.70 -8.94 9.27
CA SER A 27 0.53 -10.28 8.66
C SER A 27 0.65 -10.07 7.14
N ILE A 28 1.13 -11.11 6.43
CA ILE A 28 1.69 -11.14 5.06
C ILE A 28 2.88 -10.19 4.80
N SER A 29 4.00 -10.74 4.33
CA SER A 29 5.18 -9.99 3.88
C SER A 29 4.93 -9.26 2.56
N LYS A 30 5.79 -8.29 2.24
CA LYS A 30 5.73 -7.61 0.94
C LYS A 30 5.86 -8.60 -0.22
N GLU A 31 6.78 -9.55 -0.08
CA GLU A 31 7.07 -10.56 -1.10
C GLU A 31 5.88 -11.50 -1.29
N GLU A 32 5.25 -11.97 -0.21
CA GLU A 32 4.04 -12.78 -0.28
C GLU A 32 2.88 -11.99 -0.91
N ALA A 33 2.69 -10.72 -0.56
CA ALA A 33 1.65 -9.88 -1.16
C ALA A 33 1.87 -9.66 -2.67
N GLN A 34 3.12 -9.51 -3.10
CA GLN A 34 3.47 -9.46 -4.52
C GLN A 34 3.20 -10.79 -5.22
N GLN A 35 3.54 -11.92 -4.60
CA GLN A 35 3.23 -13.25 -5.15
C GLN A 35 1.73 -13.46 -5.31
N LEU A 36 0.92 -13.06 -4.33
CA LEU A 36 -0.54 -13.14 -4.42
C LEU A 36 -1.10 -12.36 -5.62
N VAL A 37 -0.59 -11.16 -5.89
CA VAL A 37 -0.99 -10.36 -7.06
C VAL A 37 -0.51 -11.01 -8.35
N ILE A 38 0.71 -11.56 -8.37
CA ILE A 38 1.22 -12.29 -9.53
C ILE A 38 0.34 -13.51 -9.82
N GLU A 39 0.06 -14.35 -8.83
CA GLU A 39 -0.76 -15.55 -8.97
C GLU A 39 -2.18 -15.22 -9.45
N LYS A 40 -2.79 -14.16 -8.92
CA LYS A 40 -4.13 -13.72 -9.29
C LYS A 40 -4.24 -13.31 -10.76
N HIS A 41 -3.22 -12.62 -11.29
CA HIS A 41 -3.23 -12.07 -12.64
C HIS A 41 -2.39 -12.89 -13.63
N THR A 42 -1.76 -13.97 -13.18
CA THR A 42 -1.10 -14.96 -14.04
C THR A 42 -2.16 -15.73 -14.81
N ASN A 43 -1.94 -15.86 -16.12
CA ASN A 43 -2.74 -16.71 -16.99
C ASN A 43 -1.83 -17.71 -17.72
N SER A 44 -2.40 -18.61 -18.52
CA SER A 44 -1.66 -19.75 -19.12
C SER A 44 -0.45 -19.36 -19.97
N ASN A 45 -0.35 -18.12 -20.44
CA ASN A 45 0.72 -17.65 -21.30
C ASN A 45 1.42 -16.40 -20.77
N ASP A 46 1.13 -15.98 -19.54
CA ASP A 46 1.57 -14.67 -19.07
C ASP A 46 1.70 -14.53 -17.56
N THR A 47 2.70 -13.76 -17.16
CA THR A 47 3.00 -13.44 -15.77
C THR A 47 3.14 -11.92 -15.65
N PRO A 48 2.29 -11.26 -14.86
CA PRO A 48 2.35 -9.82 -14.68
C PRO A 48 3.66 -9.41 -14.00
N VAL A 49 4.16 -8.21 -14.34
CA VAL A 49 5.31 -7.58 -13.71
C VAL A 49 4.83 -6.57 -12.68
N ILE A 50 5.42 -6.60 -11.48
CA ILE A 50 5.16 -5.62 -10.44
C ILE A 50 5.94 -4.34 -10.75
N GLN A 51 5.21 -3.22 -10.88
CA GLN A 51 5.78 -1.90 -11.17
C GLN A 51 6.12 -1.15 -9.88
N THR A 52 5.17 -1.08 -8.95
CA THR A 52 5.33 -0.36 -7.68
C THR A 52 4.62 -1.08 -6.54
N THR A 53 5.06 -0.82 -5.31
CA THR A 53 4.41 -1.31 -4.10
C THR A 53 4.48 -0.25 -3.02
N GLU A 54 3.32 0.23 -2.59
CA GLU A 54 3.20 1.27 -1.58
C GLU A 54 2.42 0.76 -0.36
N ILE A 55 2.76 1.25 0.82
CA ILE A 55 2.02 0.94 2.05
C ILE A 55 1.15 2.13 2.40
N LYS A 56 -0.16 1.94 2.42
CA LYS A 56 -1.15 2.94 2.84
C LYS A 56 -2.23 2.23 3.64
N ASN A 57 -2.72 2.86 4.71
CA ASN A 57 -3.85 2.36 5.50
C ASN A 57 -3.76 0.86 5.89
N ASN A 58 -2.57 0.38 6.30
CA ASN A 58 -2.34 -1.01 6.71
C ASN A 58 -2.63 -2.06 5.61
N ALA A 59 -2.34 -1.71 4.36
CA ALA A 59 -2.41 -2.59 3.19
C ALA A 59 -1.29 -2.27 2.18
N TYR A 60 -0.93 -3.26 1.37
CA TYR A 60 -0.09 -3.06 0.20
C TYR A 60 -0.95 -2.63 -0.98
N TYR A 61 -0.55 -1.57 -1.66
CA TYR A 61 -1.10 -1.16 -2.96
C TYR A 61 -0.06 -1.51 -4.01
N ILE A 62 -0.37 -2.47 -4.85
CA ILE A 62 0.55 -3.10 -5.78
C ILE A 62 0.10 -2.77 -7.20
N GLN A 63 0.91 -1.99 -7.90
CA GLN A 63 0.72 -1.73 -9.31
C GLN A 63 1.36 -2.85 -10.11
N TRP A 64 0.60 -3.41 -11.04
CA TRP A 64 1.03 -4.51 -11.90
C TRP A 64 0.72 -4.19 -13.36
N GLU A 65 1.50 -4.78 -14.25
CA GLU A 65 1.34 -4.66 -15.70
C GLU A 65 1.61 -6.01 -16.36
N ASN A 66 0.71 -6.39 -17.25
CA ASN A 66 0.90 -7.48 -18.18
C ASN A 66 1.28 -6.87 -19.54
N THR A 67 2.52 -7.12 -19.95
CA THR A 67 3.08 -6.53 -21.17
C THR A 67 2.54 -7.16 -22.46
N ASN A 68 2.03 -8.40 -22.43
CA ASN A 68 1.58 -9.04 -23.67
C ASN A 68 0.14 -8.68 -24.03
N ASN A 69 -0.74 -8.58 -23.03
CA ASN A 69 -2.14 -8.19 -23.24
C ASN A 69 -2.39 -6.69 -22.96
N LYS A 70 -1.36 -5.95 -22.54
CA LYS A 70 -1.41 -4.51 -22.21
C LYS A 70 -2.42 -4.17 -21.11
N GLU A 71 -2.71 -5.15 -20.26
CA GLU A 71 -3.52 -4.93 -19.07
C GLU A 71 -2.62 -4.41 -17.94
N SER A 72 -3.14 -3.47 -17.18
CA SER A 72 -2.46 -3.00 -15.97
C SER A 72 -3.49 -2.62 -14.92
N GLY A 73 -3.06 -2.58 -13.67
CA GLY A 73 -3.97 -2.28 -12.58
C GLY A 73 -3.27 -2.01 -11.26
N ILE A 74 -4.10 -1.73 -10.26
CA ILE A 74 -3.69 -1.56 -8.88
C ILE A 74 -4.54 -2.48 -8.03
N ASP A 75 -3.89 -3.41 -7.34
CA ASP A 75 -4.51 -4.29 -6.36
C ASP A 75 -4.13 -3.84 -4.95
N LYS A 76 -5.11 -3.81 -4.06
CA LYS A 76 -4.92 -3.65 -2.62
C LYS A 76 -4.87 -5.03 -1.98
N VAL A 77 -3.80 -5.31 -1.24
CA VAL A 77 -3.62 -6.56 -0.47
C VAL A 77 -3.65 -6.21 1.02
N THR A 78 -4.63 -6.74 1.75
CA THR A 78 -4.72 -6.54 3.19
C THR A 78 -3.68 -7.37 3.93
N LYS A 79 -3.44 -7.07 5.21
CA LYS A 79 -2.57 -7.88 6.07
C LYS A 79 -2.98 -9.36 6.17
N ASP A 80 -4.24 -9.69 5.88
CA ASP A 80 -4.76 -11.05 5.95
C ASP A 80 -4.63 -11.79 4.59
N GLY A 81 -4.04 -11.14 3.58
CA GLY A 81 -3.87 -11.68 2.23
C GLY A 81 -5.09 -11.53 1.33
N GLU A 82 -6.11 -10.76 1.74
CA GLU A 82 -7.28 -10.50 0.90
C GLU A 82 -6.92 -9.50 -0.21
N ILE A 83 -7.31 -9.81 -1.45
CA ILE A 83 -6.98 -9.00 -2.63
C ILE A 83 -8.23 -8.29 -3.15
N GLU A 84 -8.21 -6.97 -3.15
CA GLU A 84 -9.23 -6.09 -3.71
C GLU A 84 -8.65 -5.37 -4.94
N MET A 85 -9.30 -5.50 -6.10
CA MET A 85 -8.90 -4.74 -7.30
C MET A 85 -9.42 -3.32 -7.16
N ILE A 86 -8.52 -2.34 -7.16
CA ILE A 86 -8.86 -0.92 -7.05
C ILE A 86 -9.05 -0.33 -8.43
N GLU A 87 -8.12 -0.61 -9.34
CA GLU A 87 -8.12 -0.12 -10.71
C GLU A 87 -7.66 -1.23 -11.66
N ALA A 88 -8.24 -1.26 -12.86
CA ALA A 88 -7.79 -2.08 -13.97
C ALA A 88 -8.07 -1.34 -15.29
N GLN A 89 -7.14 -1.43 -16.21
CA GLN A 89 -7.21 -0.81 -17.53
C GLN A 89 -6.58 -1.72 -18.59
N ILE A 90 -7.08 -1.61 -19.81
CA ILE A 90 -6.61 -2.33 -21.00
C ILE A 90 -6.37 -1.28 -22.09
N GLU A 91 -5.18 -1.27 -22.69
CA GLU A 91 -4.81 -0.34 -23.78
C GLU A 91 -5.13 -0.88 -25.19
#